data_AF-A0A8H7CEG2-F1
#
_entry.id   AF-A0A8H7CEG2-F1
#
_cell.length_a   1.000
_cell.length_b   1.000
_cell.length_c   1.000
_cell.angle_alpha   90.00
_cell.angle_beta   90.00
_cell.angle_gamma   90.00
#
_symmetry.space_group_name_H-M   'P 1'
#
loop_
_entity.id
_entity.type
_entity.pdbx_description
1 polymer ?
#
loop_
_entity_poly.entity_id
_entity_poly.type
_entity_poly.pdbx_seq_one_letter_code
_entity_poly.pdbx_strand_id
1 'polypeptide(L)'
;MAILLRSGFISNLTRGTIAEASPSAFLTVNDAQKRIWADLKFRNDLPVLTDMEIISRPSKRVFMDLAEIRRLCTGRRAQNIRPLGLGEIIVVRTNNPEHEWLEAREAVQLKLSGEVICRAQ
;
A
#
# COMPACT_ATOMS: atom_id res chain seq x y z
N MET A 1 -2.77 -4.23 -8.94
CA MET A 1 -4.04 -3.77 -8.33
C MET A 1 -3.75 -2.76 -7.22
N ALA A 2 -4.63 -1.78 -6.99
CA ALA A 2 -4.43 -0.72 -5.98
C ALA A 2 -4.82 -1.22 -4.57
N ILE A 3 -3.82 -1.39 -3.68
CA ILE A 3 -4.03 -1.96 -2.34
C ILE A 3 -4.89 -1.05 -1.46
N LEU A 4 -4.60 0.25 -1.42
CA LEU A 4 -5.30 1.20 -0.54
C LEU A 4 -6.80 1.29 -0.83
N LEU A 5 -7.20 1.17 -2.11
CA LEU A 5 -8.59 1.16 -2.53
C LEU A 5 -9.29 -0.14 -2.05
N ARG A 6 -8.65 -1.30 -2.27
CA ARG A 6 -9.19 -2.61 -1.85
C ARG A 6 -9.32 -2.71 -0.33
N SER A 7 -8.35 -2.17 0.41
CA SER A 7 -8.36 -2.13 1.87
C SER A 7 -9.31 -1.06 2.43
N GLY A 8 -9.89 -0.19 1.58
CA GLY A 8 -10.92 0.77 1.96
C GLY A 8 -10.41 2.06 2.59
N PHE A 9 -9.12 2.38 2.46
CA PHE A 9 -8.51 3.64 2.94
C PHE A 9 -8.85 4.85 2.08
N ILE A 10 -8.98 4.63 0.77
CA ILE A 10 -9.42 5.65 -0.19
C ILE A 10 -10.77 5.24 -0.79
N SER A 11 -11.58 6.22 -1.18
CA SER A 11 -12.92 5.99 -1.73
C SER A 11 -12.90 5.75 -3.23
N ASN A 12 -11.96 6.38 -3.94
CA ASN A 12 -11.87 6.31 -5.40
C ASN A 12 -10.45 6.55 -5.90
N LEU A 13 -10.15 6.03 -7.10
CA LEU A 13 -8.87 6.19 -7.78
C LEU A 13 -9.12 6.43 -9.27
N THR A 14 -8.80 7.64 -9.74
CA THR A 14 -9.09 8.07 -11.12
C THR A 14 -7.81 8.55 -11.81
N ARG A 15 -7.63 8.19 -13.08
CA ARG A 15 -6.57 8.72 -13.93
C ARG A 15 -7.00 10.08 -14.48
N GLY A 16 -6.10 11.05 -14.47
CA GLY A 16 -6.41 12.40 -14.93
C GLY A 16 -5.21 13.22 -15.34
N THR A 17 -5.42 14.50 -15.54
CA THR A 17 -4.36 15.47 -15.85
C THR A 17 -4.00 16.26 -14.59
N ILE A 18 -3.12 17.24 -14.73
CA ILE A 18 -2.85 18.23 -13.67
C ILE A 18 -4.12 19.01 -13.29
N ALA A 19 -5.03 19.24 -14.23
CA ALA A 19 -6.19 20.09 -14.03
C ALA A 19 -7.41 19.31 -13.51
N GLU A 20 -7.61 18.07 -13.95
CA GLU A 20 -8.84 17.33 -13.66
C GLU A 20 -8.67 15.81 -13.64
N ALA A 21 -9.55 15.14 -12.89
CA ALA A 21 -9.66 13.68 -12.83
C ALA A 21 -10.43 13.13 -14.06
N SER A 22 -9.84 13.26 -15.25
CA SER A 22 -10.45 12.85 -16.53
C SER A 22 -9.70 11.69 -17.20
N PRO A 23 -10.27 10.47 -17.23
CA PRO A 23 -9.64 9.31 -17.87
C PRO A 23 -9.42 9.47 -19.37
N SER A 24 -10.31 10.19 -20.07
CA SER A 24 -10.19 10.44 -21.50
C SER A 24 -9.01 11.38 -21.79
N ALA A 25 -8.90 12.48 -21.03
CA ALA A 25 -7.78 13.41 -21.17
C ALA A 25 -6.43 12.78 -20.78
N PHE A 26 -6.42 11.86 -19.82
CA PHE A 26 -5.20 11.12 -19.42
C PHE A 26 -4.54 10.38 -20.61
N LEU A 27 -5.33 9.87 -21.54
CA LEU A 27 -4.84 9.10 -22.68
C LEU A 27 -4.20 9.97 -23.77
N THR A 28 -4.56 11.25 -23.83
CA THR A 28 -4.15 12.16 -24.91
C THR A 28 -3.00 13.10 -24.51
N VAL A 29 -2.82 13.35 -23.21
CA VAL A 29 -1.76 14.23 -22.70
C VAL A 29 -0.40 13.54 -22.65
N ASN A 30 0.66 14.36 -22.62
CA ASN A 30 2.02 13.87 -22.41
C ASN A 30 2.22 13.30 -20.99
N ASP A 31 3.28 12.52 -20.81
CA ASP A 31 3.55 11.86 -19.52
C ASP A 31 3.75 12.84 -18.36
N ALA A 32 4.30 14.03 -18.62
CA ALA A 32 4.50 15.06 -17.60
C ALA A 32 3.17 15.60 -17.04
N GLN A 33 2.10 15.55 -17.82
CA GLN A 33 0.76 16.00 -17.46
C GLN A 33 -0.10 14.91 -16.81
N LYS A 34 0.29 13.63 -16.90
CA LYS A 34 -0.46 12.52 -16.32
C LYS A 34 -0.44 12.57 -14.79
N ARG A 35 -1.60 12.37 -14.17
CA ARG A 35 -1.78 12.30 -12.71
C ARG A 35 -2.68 11.13 -12.32
N ILE A 36 -2.47 10.65 -11.11
CA ILE A 36 -3.37 9.73 -10.42
C ILE A 36 -4.05 10.53 -9.32
N TRP A 37 -5.37 10.68 -9.43
CA TRP A 37 -6.21 11.31 -8.44
C TRP A 37 -6.75 10.24 -7.51
N ALA A 38 -6.62 10.46 -6.20
CA ALA A 38 -7.12 9.56 -5.18
C ALA A 38 -8.01 10.35 -4.23
N ASP A 39 -9.25 9.89 -4.05
CA ASP A 39 -10.20 10.53 -3.16
C ASP A 39 -10.08 9.92 -1.77
N LEU A 40 -9.80 10.79 -0.78
CA LEU A 40 -9.66 10.36 0.61
C LEU A 40 -11.03 10.01 1.19
N LYS A 41 -11.06 9.00 2.06
CA LYS A 41 -12.28 8.55 2.72
C LYS A 41 -12.36 9.12 4.13
N PHE A 42 -13.54 9.64 4.47
CA PHE A 42 -13.87 10.17 5.79
C PHE A 42 -15.10 9.47 6.36
N ARG A 43 -15.17 9.35 7.68
CA ARG A 43 -16.33 8.82 8.40
C ARG A 43 -16.45 9.52 9.74
N ASN A 44 -17.64 10.03 10.06
CA ASN A 44 -17.91 10.78 11.30
C ASN A 44 -16.88 11.91 11.51
N ASP A 45 -16.64 12.69 10.44
CA ASP A 45 -15.67 13.79 10.42
C ASP A 45 -14.20 13.41 10.75
N LEU A 46 -13.87 12.11 10.72
CA LEU A 46 -12.52 11.59 10.90
C LEU A 46 -12.00 10.95 9.61
N PRO A 47 -10.71 11.15 9.25
CA PRO A 47 -10.11 10.48 8.10
C PRO A 47 -9.98 8.98 8.38
N VAL A 48 -10.28 8.16 7.37
CA VAL A 48 -10.08 6.70 7.45
C VAL A 48 -8.60 6.33 7.27
N LEU A 49 -7.87 7.07 6.44
CA LEU A 49 -6.41 7.00 6.38
C LEU A 49 -5.85 8.10 7.28
N THR A 50 -5.51 7.73 8.49
CA THR A 50 -4.98 8.62 9.53
C THR A 50 -3.48 8.83 9.40
N ASP A 51 -2.72 7.80 9.02
CA ASP A 51 -1.26 7.88 8.89
C ASP A 51 -0.69 6.85 7.90
N MET A 52 0.44 7.19 7.29
CA MET A 52 1.14 6.33 6.35
C MET A 52 2.65 6.47 6.53
N GLU A 53 3.30 5.39 6.96
CA GLU A 53 4.73 5.36 7.28
C GLU A 53 5.50 4.51 6.27
N ILE A 54 6.56 5.07 5.69
CA ILE A 54 7.48 4.31 4.84
C ILE A 54 8.41 3.43 5.69
N ILE A 55 8.43 2.13 5.40
CA ILE A 55 9.27 1.13 6.07
C ILE A 55 10.56 0.91 5.29
N SER A 56 10.45 0.55 4.01
CA SER A 56 11.61 0.35 3.13
C SER A 56 11.94 1.64 2.40
N ARG A 57 13.10 2.23 2.73
CA ARG A 57 13.60 3.47 2.12
C ARG A 57 14.65 3.13 1.05
N PRO A 58 14.85 3.97 0.01
CA PRO A 58 15.90 3.73 -0.98
C PRO A 58 17.30 3.54 -0.36
N SER A 59 17.60 4.27 0.72
CA SER A 59 18.87 4.17 1.46
C SER A 59 18.97 2.95 2.38
N LYS A 60 17.84 2.34 2.73
CA LYS A 60 17.77 1.17 3.61
C LYS A 60 16.56 0.33 3.27
N ARG A 61 16.78 -0.64 2.40
CA ARG A 61 15.74 -1.58 1.96
C ARG A 61 15.46 -2.60 3.06
N VAL A 62 14.19 -2.94 3.26
CA VAL A 62 13.76 -3.89 4.29
C VAL A 62 13.09 -5.09 3.61
N PHE A 63 13.81 -6.19 3.54
CA PHE A 63 13.30 -7.48 3.06
C PHE A 63 12.98 -8.38 4.24
N MET A 64 11.88 -9.12 4.14
CA MET A 64 11.45 -10.05 5.17
C MET A 64 11.08 -11.41 4.59
N ASP A 65 11.43 -12.46 5.31
CA ASP A 65 10.97 -13.81 5.01
C ASP A 65 9.51 -14.04 5.44
N LEU A 66 8.94 -15.19 5.07
CA LEU A 66 7.56 -15.53 5.39
C LEU A 66 7.30 -15.60 6.90
N ALA A 67 8.28 -16.04 7.69
CA ALA A 67 8.15 -16.16 9.14
C ALA A 67 8.14 -14.78 9.81
N GLU A 68 8.97 -13.85 9.33
CA GLU A 68 9.01 -12.45 9.73
C GLU A 68 7.71 -11.72 9.43
N ILE A 69 7.18 -11.84 8.20
CA ILE A 69 5.90 -11.22 7.84
C ILE A 69 4.77 -11.81 8.69
N ARG A 70 4.77 -13.14 8.90
CA ARG A 70 3.81 -13.80 9.80
C ARG A 70 3.92 -13.31 11.24
N ARG A 71 5.13 -13.03 11.76
CA ARG A 71 5.31 -12.43 13.09
C ARG A 71 4.62 -11.08 13.17
N LEU A 72 4.80 -10.21 12.18
CA LEU A 72 4.16 -8.89 12.15
C LEU A 72 2.63 -9.00 12.15
N CYS A 73 2.06 -9.93 11.38
CA CYS A 73 0.61 -10.18 11.32
C CYS A 73 0.04 -10.80 12.59
N THR A 74 0.85 -11.43 13.44
CA THR A 74 0.43 -12.14 14.66
C THR A 74 0.79 -11.40 15.94
N GLY A 75 1.08 -10.10 15.86
CA GLY A 75 1.34 -9.28 17.04
C GLY A 75 2.78 -9.35 17.57
N ARG A 76 3.71 -9.96 16.83
CA ARG A 76 5.13 -10.07 17.22
C ARG A 76 6.01 -9.17 16.38
N ARG A 77 7.00 -8.55 17.02
CA ARG A 77 8.00 -7.73 16.33
C ARG A 77 8.84 -8.61 15.38
N ALA A 78 9.21 -8.07 14.22
CA ALA A 78 10.21 -8.64 13.33
C ALA A 78 11.22 -7.55 12.96
N GLN A 79 12.51 -7.86 13.10
CA GLN A 79 13.59 -6.87 13.02
C GLN A 79 13.26 -5.65 13.91
N ASN A 80 13.33 -4.44 13.37
CA ASN A 80 12.96 -3.21 14.08
C ASN A 80 11.51 -2.76 13.85
N ILE A 81 10.72 -3.53 13.09
CA ILE A 81 9.37 -3.14 12.67
C ILE A 81 8.35 -3.64 13.70
N ARG A 82 7.51 -2.71 14.20
CA ARG A 82 6.42 -3.02 15.12
C ARG A 82 5.42 -3.97 14.44
N PRO A 83 4.72 -4.85 15.19
CA PRO A 83 3.64 -5.65 14.61
C PRO A 83 2.48 -4.77 14.12
N LEU A 84 1.57 -5.38 13.36
CA LEU A 84 0.33 -4.73 12.91
C LEU A 84 -0.63 -4.51 14.09
N GLY A 85 -1.14 -3.29 14.20
CA GLY A 85 -2.29 -2.94 15.02
C GLY A 85 -3.63 -3.31 14.38
N LEU A 86 -4.71 -3.00 15.10
CA LEU A 86 -6.07 -3.22 14.61
C LEU A 86 -6.38 -2.20 13.51
N GLY A 87 -6.86 -2.67 12.35
CA GLY A 87 -7.12 -1.80 11.19
C GLY A 87 -5.87 -1.44 10.37
N GLU A 88 -4.66 -1.70 10.86
CA GLU A 88 -3.44 -1.44 10.11
C GLU A 88 -3.21 -2.48 9.00
N ILE A 89 -2.58 -2.01 7.92
CA ILE A 89 -2.02 -2.85 6.87
C ILE A 89 -0.53 -2.57 6.67
N ILE A 90 0.16 -3.57 6.13
CA ILE A 90 1.51 -3.41 5.59
C ILE A 90 1.49 -3.83 4.12
N VAL A 91 2.08 -3.02 3.26
CA VAL A 91 2.26 -3.31 1.84
C VAL A 91 3.57 -4.05 1.63
N VAL A 92 3.50 -5.21 0.98
CA VAL A 92 4.63 -6.05 0.63
C VAL A 92 4.78 -6.10 -0.89
N ARG A 93 6.01 -5.82 -1.36
CA ARG A 93 6.40 -6.03 -2.75
C ARG A 93 7.10 -7.38 -2.89
N THR A 94 6.53 -8.30 -3.65
CA THR A 94 7.11 -9.63 -3.88
C THR A 94 7.82 -9.68 -5.23
N ASN A 95 8.60 -10.75 -5.46
CA ASN A 95 9.21 -11.02 -6.76
C ASN A 95 8.31 -11.88 -7.67
N ASN A 96 7.08 -12.21 -7.24
CA ASN A 96 6.15 -12.98 -8.05
C ASN A 96 5.48 -12.05 -9.08
N PRO A 97 5.57 -12.32 -10.39
CA PRO A 97 4.99 -11.46 -11.43
C PRO A 97 3.46 -11.29 -11.32
N GLU A 98 2.74 -12.31 -10.86
CA GLU A 98 1.28 -12.28 -10.72
C GLU A 98 0.84 -11.58 -9.42
N HIS A 99 1.71 -11.58 -8.41
CA HIS A 99 1.43 -11.11 -7.07
C HIS A 99 2.49 -10.12 -6.56
N GLU A 100 2.88 -9.18 -7.42
CA GLU A 100 3.94 -8.22 -7.11
C GLU A 100 3.59 -7.35 -5.89
N TRP A 101 2.33 -6.94 -5.74
CA TRP A 101 1.88 -6.05 -4.66
C TRP A 101 0.79 -6.71 -3.82
N LEU A 102 1.10 -6.98 -2.55
CA LEU A 102 0.19 -7.64 -1.61
C LEU A 102 0.10 -6.90 -0.29
N GLU A 103 -1.00 -7.09 0.42
CA GLU A 103 -1.04 -6.84 1.85
C GLU A 103 -0.33 -7.98 2.62
N ALA A 104 0.23 -7.68 3.79
CA ALA A 104 1.04 -8.64 4.54
C ALA A 104 0.35 -9.97 4.87
N ARG A 105 -0.95 -9.98 5.20
CA ARG A 105 -1.72 -11.21 5.45
C ARG A 105 -1.97 -11.98 4.15
N GLU A 106 -2.23 -11.29 3.03
CA GLU A 106 -2.30 -11.91 1.69
C GLU A 106 -0.96 -12.58 1.32
N ALA A 107 0.18 -11.91 1.56
CA ALA A 107 1.52 -12.46 1.32
C ALA A 107 1.78 -13.73 2.16
N VAL A 108 1.34 -13.73 3.43
CA VAL A 108 1.43 -14.91 4.29
C VAL A 108 0.57 -16.06 3.78
N GLN A 109 -0.65 -15.77 3.32
CA GLN A 109 -1.57 -16.78 2.76
C GLN A 109 -1.01 -17.42 1.49
N LEU A 110 -0.40 -16.63 0.62
CA LEU A 110 0.23 -17.08 -0.62
C LEU A 110 1.65 -17.65 -0.43
N LYS A 111 2.17 -17.65 0.81
CA LYS A 111 3.52 -18.09 1.17
C LYS A 111 4.63 -17.34 0.42
N LEU A 112 4.41 -16.05 0.16
CA LEU A 112 5.36 -15.18 -0.53
C LEU A 112 6.12 -14.29 0.46
N SER A 113 7.44 -14.24 0.30
CA SER A 113 8.32 -13.27 0.96
C SER A 113 8.51 -12.03 0.08
N GLY A 114 9.06 -10.96 0.63
CA GLY A 114 9.25 -9.74 -0.14
C GLY A 114 9.82 -8.56 0.64
N GLU A 115 9.84 -7.42 -0.04
CA GLU A 115 10.19 -6.12 0.53
C GLU A 115 8.99 -5.52 1.24
N VAL A 116 9.17 -5.10 2.49
CA VAL A 116 8.12 -4.45 3.28
C VAL A 116 8.16 -2.95 3.03
N ILE A 117 7.21 -2.43 2.26
CA ILE A 117 7.30 -1.09 1.66
C ILE A 117 6.82 -0.02 2.63
N CYS A 118 5.58 -0.10 3.09
CA CYS A 118 4.97 0.90 3.96
C CYS A 118 3.88 0.30 4.84
N ARG A 119 3.49 1.06 5.86
CA ARG A 119 2.36 0.84 6.74
C ARG A 119 1.30 1.92 6.49
N ALA A 120 0.03 1.55 6.57
CA ALA A 120 -1.09 2.48 6.56
C ALA A 120 -2.08 2.15 7.67
N GLN A 121 -2.67 3.20 8.26
CA GLN A 121 -3.64 3.15 9.35
C GLN A 121 -4.69 4.25 9.19
#